data_AF-A0A6J2WMR7-F1
#
_entry.id   AF-A0A6J2WMR7-F1
#
_cell.length_a   1.000
_cell.length_b   1.000
_cell.length_c   1.000
_cell.angle_alpha   90.00
_cell.angle_beta   90.00
_cell.angle_gamma   90.00
#
_symmetry.space_group_name_H-M   'P 1'
#
loop_
_entity.id
_entity.type
_entity.pdbx_description
1 polymer ?
#
loop_
_entity_poly.entity_id
_entity_poly.type
_entity_poly.pdbx_seq_one_letter_code
_entity_poly.pdbx_strand_id
1 'polypeptide(L)'
;MPFIDLQSRLGINLDRWFLAQSGEQPYKRAARCHAFEKEWIECAHGIGQTRAKKECQIEFEDFYECMHRDKTNKRLYEIRKERDRKVKEKTYSPPPHHTGSEEPRP
;
A
#
# COMPACT_ATOMS: atom_id res chain seq x y z
N MET A 1 -24.99 3.77 -19.19
CA MET A 1 -24.62 2.96 -20.39
C MET A 1 -24.43 1.52 -19.93
N PRO A 2 -24.95 0.51 -20.65
CA PRO A 2 -24.80 -0.89 -20.26
C PRO A 2 -23.36 -1.38 -20.49
N PHE A 3 -22.86 -2.25 -19.61
CA PHE A 3 -21.57 -2.92 -19.79
C PHE A 3 -21.77 -4.18 -20.65
N ILE A 4 -21.19 -4.19 -21.85
CA ILE A 4 -21.25 -5.33 -22.78
C ILE A 4 -19.92 -6.09 -22.71
N ASP A 5 -19.93 -7.22 -22.01
CA ASP A 5 -18.72 -8.03 -21.79
C ASP A 5 -18.40 -8.94 -22.99
N LEU A 6 -17.94 -8.34 -24.10
CA LEU A 6 -17.48 -9.08 -25.28
C LEU A 6 -16.14 -9.80 -25.01
N GLN A 7 -15.31 -9.25 -24.13
CA GLN A 7 -13.99 -9.81 -23.81
C GLN A 7 -14.11 -11.17 -23.12
N SER A 8 -14.97 -11.33 -22.10
CA SER A 8 -15.20 -12.65 -21.48
C SER A 8 -15.81 -13.63 -22.48
N ARG A 9 -16.77 -13.18 -23.28
CA ARG A 9 -17.53 -14.05 -24.18
C ARG A 9 -16.68 -14.61 -25.32
N LEU A 10 -15.77 -13.80 -25.86
CA LEU A 10 -14.89 -14.16 -26.96
C LEU A 10 -13.52 -14.68 -26.49
N GLY A 11 -13.21 -14.59 -25.19
CA GLY A 11 -11.92 -15.01 -24.63
C GLY A 11 -10.74 -14.12 -25.03
N ILE A 12 -11.01 -12.88 -25.46
CA ILE A 12 -9.99 -11.92 -25.90
C ILE A 12 -9.61 -11.04 -24.72
N ASN A 13 -8.30 -10.86 -24.48
CA ASN A 13 -7.77 -9.94 -23.47
C ASN A 13 -7.27 -8.66 -24.15
N LEU A 14 -8.09 -7.60 -24.15
CA LEU A 14 -7.71 -6.29 -24.69
C LEU A 14 -7.12 -5.39 -23.59
N ASP A 15 -7.76 -5.35 -22.43
CA ASP A 15 -7.43 -4.42 -21.34
C ASP A 15 -7.22 -5.08 -19.96
N ARG A 16 -7.62 -6.33 -19.77
CA ARG A 16 -7.60 -7.01 -18.45
C ARG A 16 -6.20 -7.13 -17.84
N TRP A 17 -5.20 -7.27 -18.69
CA TRP A 17 -3.79 -7.38 -18.27
C TRP A 17 -3.29 -6.14 -17.52
N PHE A 18 -3.95 -4.98 -17.68
CA PHE A 18 -3.53 -3.72 -17.06
C PHE A 18 -4.30 -3.37 -15.77
N LEU A 19 -5.37 -4.10 -15.44
CA LEU A 19 -6.31 -3.70 -14.38
C LEU A 19 -5.78 -3.86 -12.96
N ALA A 20 -4.97 -4.89 -12.70
CA ALA A 20 -4.45 -5.21 -11.38
C ALA A 20 -2.93 -5.05 -11.34
N GLN A 21 -2.40 -4.37 -10.34
CA GLN A 21 -0.94 -4.25 -10.16
C GLN A 21 -0.34 -5.58 -9.70
N SER A 22 -1.17 -6.47 -9.15
CA SER A 22 -0.84 -7.85 -8.79
C SER A 22 -0.77 -8.82 -9.98
N GLY A 23 -1.12 -8.37 -11.19
CA GLY A 23 -1.01 -9.16 -12.42
C GLY A 23 0.43 -9.39 -12.88
N GLU A 24 0.59 -10.14 -13.97
CA GLU A 24 1.91 -10.41 -14.56
C GLU A 24 2.53 -9.12 -15.12
N GLN A 25 3.68 -8.74 -14.57
CA GLN A 25 4.45 -7.57 -15.00
C GLN A 25 5.72 -8.01 -15.76
N PRO A 26 6.21 -7.21 -16.72
CA PRO A 26 7.49 -7.45 -17.37
C PRO A 26 8.62 -7.65 -16.35
N TYR A 27 9.44 -8.67 -16.56
CA TYR A 27 10.55 -9.05 -15.66
C TYR A 27 10.12 -9.43 -14.23
N LYS A 28 8.85 -9.82 -14.02
CA LYS A 28 8.31 -10.22 -12.71
C LYS A 28 8.52 -9.14 -11.63
N ARG A 29 8.48 -7.87 -12.01
CA ARG A 29 8.62 -6.75 -11.07
C ARG A 29 7.36 -6.61 -10.24
N ALA A 30 7.47 -6.86 -8.94
CA ALA A 30 6.36 -6.67 -8.02
C ALA A 30 6.07 -5.18 -7.78
N ALA A 31 4.79 -4.81 -7.75
CA ALA A 31 4.36 -3.49 -7.30
C ALA A 31 4.63 -3.32 -5.80
N ARG A 32 4.74 -2.06 -5.33
CA ARG A 32 5.00 -1.75 -3.92
C ARG A 32 3.95 -2.34 -2.97
N CYS A 33 2.69 -2.38 -3.40
CA CYS A 33 1.55 -2.88 -2.63
C CYS A 33 1.00 -4.19 -3.19
N HIS A 34 1.84 -4.97 -3.91
CA HIS A 34 1.43 -6.22 -4.57
C HIS A 34 0.76 -7.21 -3.62
N ALA A 35 1.31 -7.41 -2.42
CA ALA A 35 0.78 -8.37 -1.44
C ALA A 35 -0.63 -7.96 -0.95
N PHE A 36 -0.79 -6.69 -0.54
CA PHE A 36 -2.07 -6.17 -0.05
C PHE A 36 -3.15 -6.17 -1.12
N GLU A 37 -2.81 -5.79 -2.36
CA GLU A 37 -3.76 -5.82 -3.47
C GLU A 37 -4.21 -7.26 -3.77
N LYS A 38 -3.27 -8.21 -3.76
CA LYS A 38 -3.55 -9.63 -3.99
C LYS A 38 -4.49 -10.18 -2.93
N GLU A 39 -4.21 -9.95 -1.64
CA GLU A 39 -5.07 -10.39 -0.53
C GLU A 39 -6.47 -9.79 -0.62
N TRP A 40 -6.57 -8.50 -0.94
CA TRP A 40 -7.86 -7.85 -1.13
C TRP A 40 -8.67 -8.44 -2.30
N ILE A 41 -8.03 -8.68 -3.45
CA ILE A 41 -8.67 -9.31 -4.61
C ILE A 41 -9.11 -10.74 -4.27
N GLU A 42 -8.25 -11.53 -3.63
CA GLU A 42 -8.56 -12.91 -3.24
C GLU A 42 -9.72 -12.97 -2.24
N CYS A 43 -9.79 -12.04 -1.28
CA CYS A 43 -10.92 -11.94 -0.36
C CYS A 43 -12.21 -11.51 -1.07
N ALA A 44 -12.15 -10.47 -1.91
CA ALA A 44 -13.33 -9.89 -2.55
C ALA A 44 -13.86 -10.70 -3.75
N HIS A 45 -13.10 -11.68 -4.22
CA HIS A 45 -13.46 -12.49 -5.37
C HIS A 45 -14.70 -13.36 -5.11
N GLY A 46 -15.72 -13.24 -5.96
CA GLY A 46 -16.90 -14.11 -5.94
C GLY A 46 -18.00 -13.75 -4.93
N ILE A 47 -17.73 -12.92 -3.92
CA ILE A 47 -18.74 -12.53 -2.90
C ILE A 47 -19.62 -11.32 -3.32
N GLY A 48 -19.22 -10.61 -4.37
CA GLY A 48 -19.90 -9.42 -4.88
C GLY A 48 -19.60 -8.14 -4.08
N GLN A 49 -19.71 -6.99 -4.73
CA GLN A 49 -19.25 -5.70 -4.18
C GLN A 49 -19.92 -5.33 -2.85
N THR A 50 -21.21 -5.61 -2.69
CA THR A 50 -21.98 -5.24 -1.48
C THR A 50 -21.46 -5.94 -0.23
N ARG A 51 -21.12 -7.23 -0.34
CA ARG A 51 -20.56 -8.01 0.77
C ARG A 51 -19.08 -7.73 0.96
N ALA A 52 -18.32 -7.62 -0.12
CA ALA A 52 -16.88 -7.32 -0.08
C ALA A 52 -16.57 -6.03 0.70
N LYS A 53 -17.43 -5.01 0.60
CA LYS A 53 -17.28 -3.76 1.37
C LYS A 53 -17.31 -3.94 2.89
N LYS A 54 -17.95 -4.99 3.40
CA LYS A 54 -18.07 -5.27 4.84
C LYS A 54 -17.15 -6.39 5.29
N GLU A 55 -17.10 -7.48 4.53
CA GLU A 55 -16.35 -8.68 4.88
C GLU A 55 -14.84 -8.50 4.65
N CYS A 56 -14.44 -7.84 3.56
CA CYS A 56 -13.04 -7.63 3.19
C CYS A 56 -12.58 -6.19 3.49
N GLN A 57 -13.15 -5.57 4.52
CA GLN A 57 -12.87 -4.18 4.85
C GLN A 57 -11.42 -4.00 5.33
N ILE A 58 -10.89 -4.97 6.08
CA ILE A 58 -9.55 -4.88 6.69
C ILE A 58 -8.48 -4.90 5.58
N GLU A 59 -8.59 -5.85 4.65
CA GLU A 59 -7.69 -6.02 3.52
C GLU A 59 -7.71 -4.77 2.63
N PHE A 60 -8.90 -4.19 2.42
CA PHE A 60 -9.04 -2.95 1.66
C PHE A 60 -8.40 -1.76 2.38
N GLU A 61 -8.56 -1.62 3.70
CA GLU A 61 -7.96 -0.54 4.48
C GLU A 61 -6.43 -0.62 4.50
N ASP A 62 -5.88 -1.83 4.56
CA ASP A 62 -4.43 -2.06 4.50
C ASP A 62 -3.88 -1.77 3.10
N PHE A 63 -4.58 -2.19 2.04
CA PHE A 63 -4.22 -1.81 0.67
C PHE A 63 -4.27 -0.29 0.46
N TYR A 64 -5.32 0.37 0.97
CA TYR A 64 -5.48 1.82 0.89
C TYR A 64 -4.38 2.57 1.65
N GLU A 65 -4.02 2.10 2.86
CA GLU A 65 -2.89 2.63 3.62
C GLU A 65 -1.58 2.43 2.89
N CYS A 66 -1.34 1.25 2.30
CA CYS A 66 -0.11 1.00 1.57
C CYS A 66 0.10 1.98 0.41
N MET A 67 -0.97 2.30 -0.32
CA MET A 67 -0.96 3.21 -1.47
C MET A 67 -0.75 4.67 -1.06
N HIS A 68 -1.44 5.15 -0.03
CA HIS A 68 -1.45 6.57 0.35
C HIS A 68 -0.48 6.91 1.49
N ARG A 69 -0.17 5.94 2.35
CA ARG A 69 0.70 6.06 3.54
C ARG A 69 0.25 7.12 4.53
N ASP A 70 -1.04 7.44 4.58
CA ASP A 70 -1.58 8.49 5.45
C ASP A 70 -1.33 8.22 6.94
N LYS A 71 -1.62 6.99 7.40
CA LYS A 71 -1.40 6.59 8.80
C LYS A 71 0.09 6.64 9.14
N THR A 72 0.94 6.13 8.25
CA THR A 72 2.41 6.18 8.38
C THR A 72 2.92 7.63 8.46
N ASN A 73 2.50 8.50 7.56
CA ASN A 73 2.92 9.90 7.51
C ASN A 73 2.49 10.66 8.77
N LYS A 74 1.24 10.45 9.22
CA LYS A 74 0.74 11.03 10.47
C LYS A 74 1.58 10.58 11.67
N ARG A 75 1.93 9.29 11.75
CA ARG A 75 2.78 8.77 12.82
C ARG A 75 4.17 9.40 12.80
N LEU A 76 4.80 9.48 11.63
CA LEU A 76 6.14 10.10 11.49
C LEU A 76 6.13 11.59 11.87
N TYR A 77 5.05 12.30 11.51
CA TYR A 77 4.88 13.70 11.89
C TYR A 77 4.84 13.88 13.42
N GLU A 78 4.04 13.10 14.14
CA GLU A 78 3.95 13.19 15.61
C GLU A 78 5.28 12.81 16.29
N ILE A 79 5.97 11.77 15.79
CA ILE A 79 7.30 11.39 16.30
C ILE A 79 8.29 12.54 16.14
N ARG A 80 8.31 13.18 14.96
CA ARG A 80 9.19 14.32 14.69
C ARG A 80 8.88 15.49 15.62
N LYS A 81 7.60 15.82 15.80
CA LYS A 81 7.14 16.89 16.68
C LYS A 81 7.56 16.66 18.13
N GLU A 82 7.38 15.46 18.65
CA GLU A 82 7.79 15.10 20.02
C GLU A 82 9.32 15.10 20.18
N ARG A 83 10.06 14.61 19.18
CA ARG A 83 11.53 14.68 19.17
C ARG A 83 12.00 16.14 19.24
N ASP A 84 11.45 17.00 18.39
CA ASP A 84 11.86 18.41 18.32
C ASP A 84 11.51 19.15 19.63
N ARG A 85 10.41 18.78 20.31
CA ARG A 85 10.09 19.26 21.67
C ARG A 85 11.17 18.87 22.68
N LYS A 86 11.53 17.59 22.75
CA LYS A 86 12.53 17.09 23.71
C LYS A 86 13.95 17.63 23.47
N VAL A 87 14.32 17.85 22.21
CA VAL A 87 15.58 18.51 21.85
C VAL A 87 15.59 19.96 22.35
N LYS A 88 14.48 20.69 22.18
CA LYS A 88 14.33 22.06 22.71
C LYS A 88 14.41 22.12 24.23
N GLU A 89 13.84 21.12 24.93
CA GLU A 89 13.92 20.95 26.38
C GLU A 89 15.29 20.43 26.86
N LYS A 90 16.20 20.06 25.95
CA LYS A 90 17.50 19.41 26.23
C LYS A 90 17.40 18.07 26.97
N THR A 91 16.22 17.45 26.99
CA THR A 91 15.99 16.13 27.60
C THR A 91 16.33 14.97 26.67
N TYR A 92 16.59 15.25 25.38
CA TYR A 92 16.97 14.26 24.38
C TYR A 92 18.06 14.80 23.45
N SER A 93 19.07 13.98 23.17
CA SER A 93 20.10 14.23 22.16
C SER A 93 20.06 13.12 21.11
N PRO A 94 20.11 13.44 19.79
CA PRO A 94 20.09 12.43 18.75
C PRO A 94 21.36 11.56 18.77
N PRO A 95 21.26 10.27 18.43
CA PRO A 95 22.41 9.37 18.41
C PRO A 95 23.34 9.62 17.20
N PRO A 96 24.59 9.12 17.24
CA PRO A 96 25.59 9.31 16.17
C PRO A 96 25.14 8.87 14.76
N HIS A 97 24.46 7.74 14.61
CA HIS A 97 23.92 7.31 13.30
C HIS A 97 22.88 8.27 12.71
N HIS A 98 22.14 9.01 13.55
CA HIS A 98 21.18 10.01 13.07
C HIS A 98 21.84 11.36 12.72
N THR A 99 23.13 11.52 13.03
CA THR A 99 23.91 12.74 12.75
C THR A 99 25.00 12.52 11.69
N GLY A 100 25.15 11.29 11.17
CA GLY A 100 26.11 10.95 10.12
C GLY A 100 27.53 10.75 10.63
N SER A 101 27.72 10.57 11.94
CA SER A 101 29.05 10.33 12.55
C SER A 101 29.40 8.84 12.67
N GLU A 102 28.58 7.95 12.12
CA GLU A 102 28.79 6.49 12.12
C GLU A 102 29.05 6.00 10.69
N GLU A 103 29.92 5.00 10.53
CA GLU A 103 30.18 4.40 9.21
C GLU A 103 28.90 3.74 8.66
N PRO A 104 28.48 4.07 7.42
CA PRO A 104 27.28 3.48 6.84
C PRO A 104 27.48 1.98 6.61
N ARG A 105 26.42 1.20 6.83
CA ARG A 105 26.39 -0.20 6.39
C ARG A 105 26.36 -0.26 4.85
N PRO A 106 27.06 -1.23 4.24
CA PRO A 106 27.14 -1.38 2.78
C PRO A 106 25.78 -1.68 2.14
#